data_AF-A0A3D4I3X6-F1
#
_entry.id   AF-A0A3D4I3X6-F1
#
_cell.length_a   1.000
_cell.length_b   1.000
_cell.length_c   1.000
_cell.angle_alpha   90.00
_cell.angle_beta   90.00
_cell.angle_gamma   90.00
#
_symmetry.space_group_name_H-M   'P 1'
#
loop_
_entity.id
_entity.type
_entity.pdbx_description
1 polymer ?
#
loop_
_entity_poly.entity_id
_entity_poly.type
_entity_poly.pdbx_seq_one_letter_code
_entity_poly.pdbx_strand_id
1 'polypeptide(L)'
;MLPAADVKYAAGTLLCGEGNVLPPDFGYNLPGGILLLSLNDIINVSFRKSGALKGKGYNADDVDSFIEHVRESFEELNKQVVDQGEQIEKLTGEKRQAYEKVKVLADKTEEYRAQEDEIKNALISAQKLGDASVREARHKAEIIVKDAGIKAQRMADDYDRQLAGKKDELRKLQKEVSDFKAKLLSIYKEHLTAIDAIPSYKPEPEPVPEKEPVPHAGESRPDAQPVNAEKEESASAVDKGHDPLSAEISYFDDGGAEG
;
A
#
# COMPACT_ATOMS: atom_id res chain seq x y z
N MET A 1 30.84 -39.49 -6.67
CA MET A 1 31.14 -40.64 -7.55
C MET A 1 31.40 -41.83 -6.66
N LEU A 2 30.63 -42.89 -6.88
CA LEU A 2 30.53 -44.20 -6.22
C LEU A 2 29.67 -44.34 -4.93
N PRO A 3 28.86 -45.42 -4.84
CA PRO A 3 27.70 -45.53 -3.95
C PRO A 3 27.81 -46.70 -2.94
N ALA A 4 26.97 -46.70 -1.89
CA ALA A 4 26.74 -47.85 -1.01
C ALA A 4 25.26 -47.79 -0.60
N ALA A 5 24.38 -48.67 -1.10
CA ALA A 5 24.24 -50.10 -0.84
C ALA A 5 22.95 -50.31 -0.03
N ASP A 6 22.01 -51.00 -0.66
CA ASP A 6 20.72 -51.41 -0.13
C ASP A 6 20.84 -52.13 1.21
N VAL A 7 20.06 -51.70 2.20
CA VAL A 7 19.66 -52.53 3.33
C VAL A 7 18.15 -52.66 3.30
N LYS A 8 17.70 -53.70 2.60
CA LYS A 8 16.39 -54.30 2.81
C LYS A 8 16.37 -54.91 4.21
N TYR A 9 15.60 -54.33 5.12
CA TYR A 9 15.16 -55.02 6.32
C TYR A 9 13.66 -55.30 6.20
N ALA A 10 13.36 -56.55 5.87
CA ALA A 10 12.04 -57.13 6.01
C ALA A 10 11.90 -57.61 7.47
N ALA A 11 11.03 -56.96 8.23
CA ALA A 11 10.38 -57.46 9.44
C ALA A 11 9.17 -56.53 9.64
N GLY A 12 7.97 -56.95 9.30
CA GLY A 12 7.18 -57.75 10.21
C GLY A 12 5.85 -57.03 10.36
N THR A 13 4.85 -57.60 9.70
CA THR A 13 3.42 -57.38 9.85
C THR A 13 3.00 -56.82 11.20
N LEU A 14 2.42 -55.61 11.23
CA LEU A 14 1.43 -55.23 12.23
C LEU A 14 0.22 -54.63 11.50
N LEU A 15 -0.69 -55.55 11.27
CA LEU A 15 -2.05 -55.38 10.79
C LEU A 15 -2.89 -54.54 11.76
N CYS A 16 -3.81 -53.79 11.13
CA CYS A 16 -5.19 -53.53 11.53
C CYS A 16 -5.49 -52.67 12.76
N GLY A 17 -6.25 -51.61 12.48
CA GLY A 17 -7.13 -50.94 13.43
C GLY A 17 -8.24 -50.20 12.70
N GLU A 18 -8.79 -50.80 11.63
CA GLU A 18 -10.07 -50.36 11.08
C GLU A 18 -11.14 -50.49 12.17
N GLY A 19 -11.96 -49.45 12.30
CA GLY A 19 -13.09 -49.42 13.20
C GLY A 19 -14.06 -50.53 12.84
N ASN A 20 -14.00 -51.61 13.61
CA ASN A 20 -15.10 -52.54 13.73
C ASN A 20 -15.72 -52.26 15.10
N VAL A 21 -16.80 -51.47 15.09
CA VAL A 21 -17.75 -51.44 16.19
C VAL A 21 -18.26 -52.87 16.31
N LEU A 22 -17.80 -53.58 17.34
CA LEU A 22 -18.32 -54.91 17.65
C LEU A 22 -19.84 -54.77 17.89
N PRO A 23 -20.68 -55.54 17.20
CA PRO A 23 -22.11 -55.48 17.42
C PRO A 23 -22.44 -55.97 18.84
N PRO A 24 -23.37 -55.33 19.55
CA PRO A 24 -23.87 -55.83 20.83
C PRO A 24 -24.85 -56.95 20.49
N ASP A 25 -24.35 -58.18 20.37
CA ASP A 25 -25.08 -59.45 20.49
C ASP A 25 -24.32 -60.55 19.73
N PHE A 26 -23.19 -60.99 20.29
CA PHE A 26 -22.67 -62.31 19.99
C PHE A 26 -22.66 -63.11 21.28
N GLY A 27 -23.64 -64.01 21.41
CA GLY A 27 -23.62 -65.05 22.42
C GLY A 27 -22.31 -65.83 22.29
N TYR A 28 -21.47 -65.74 23.32
CA TYR A 28 -20.22 -66.47 23.38
C TYR A 28 -20.50 -67.97 23.53
N ASN A 29 -20.44 -68.68 22.41
CA ASN A 29 -20.25 -70.13 22.39
C ASN A 29 -19.03 -70.43 21.51
N LEU A 30 -17.84 -70.25 22.07
CA LEU A 30 -16.61 -70.78 21.49
C LEU A 30 -16.52 -72.28 21.81
N PRO A 31 -16.18 -73.15 20.83
CA PRO A 31 -16.04 -74.58 21.06
C PRO A 31 -14.77 -74.81 21.89
N GLY A 32 -14.95 -75.09 23.18
CA GLY A 32 -13.88 -75.14 24.19
C GLY A 32 -14.01 -74.10 25.31
N GLY A 33 -15.11 -73.34 25.34
CA GLY A 33 -15.40 -72.39 26.39
C GLY A 33 -15.55 -73.06 27.76
N ILE A 34 -14.74 -72.62 28.73
CA ILE A 34 -15.06 -72.76 30.15
C ILE A 34 -16.51 -72.27 30.29
N LEU A 35 -17.43 -73.13 30.72
CA LEU A 35 -18.79 -72.72 31.04
C LEU A 35 -18.69 -71.63 32.10
N LEU A 36 -18.79 -70.38 31.67
CA LEU A 36 -18.79 -69.23 32.55
C LEU A 36 -20.09 -69.32 33.34
N LEU A 37 -19.98 -69.75 34.58
CA LEU A 37 -21.12 -69.85 35.48
C LEU A 37 -21.76 -68.47 35.56
N SER A 38 -23.05 -68.37 35.22
CA SER A 38 -23.79 -67.15 35.46
C SER A 38 -23.99 -66.97 36.96
N LEU A 39 -24.26 -65.74 37.40
CA LEU A 39 -24.60 -65.46 38.80
C LEU A 39 -25.75 -66.36 39.28
N ASN A 40 -26.73 -66.60 38.40
CA ASN A 40 -27.86 -67.50 38.66
C ASN A 40 -27.45 -68.98 38.76
N ASP A 41 -26.38 -69.41 38.07
CA ASP A 41 -25.83 -70.76 38.19
C ASP A 41 -25.10 -70.93 39.52
N ILE A 42 -24.41 -69.89 40.02
CA ILE A 42 -23.76 -69.90 41.34
C ILE A 42 -24.82 -69.92 42.46
N ILE A 43 -25.93 -69.21 42.29
CA ILE A 43 -27.04 -69.12 43.27
C ILE A 43 -27.76 -70.46 43.46
N ASN A 44 -28.02 -71.20 42.38
CA ASN A 44 -28.86 -72.40 42.42
C ASN A 44 -28.09 -73.71 42.65
N VAL A 45 -26.78 -73.63 42.89
CA VAL A 45 -25.95 -74.80 43.20
C VAL A 45 -26.25 -75.27 44.61
N SER A 46 -26.80 -76.49 44.74
CA SER A 46 -27.00 -77.17 46.02
C SER A 46 -26.20 -78.48 46.06
N PHE A 47 -25.41 -78.66 47.11
CA PHE A 47 -24.61 -79.86 47.30
C PHE A 47 -25.39 -80.87 48.15
N ARG A 48 -25.47 -82.14 47.72
CA ARG A 48 -26.18 -83.18 48.47
C ARG A 48 -25.45 -83.47 49.79
N LYS A 49 -26.16 -83.36 50.92
CA LYS A 49 -25.67 -83.76 52.24
C LYS A 49 -25.22 -85.23 52.19
N SER A 50 -23.95 -85.50 52.46
CA SER A 50 -23.40 -86.87 52.41
C SER A 50 -24.19 -87.77 53.35
N GLY A 51 -24.92 -88.74 52.79
CA GLY A 51 -25.77 -89.65 53.54
C GLY A 51 -24.96 -90.56 54.47
N ALA A 52 -25.39 -90.63 55.73
CA ALA A 52 -25.26 -91.77 56.65
C ALA A 52 -23.88 -92.44 56.86
N LEU A 53 -22.75 -91.80 56.58
CA LEU A 53 -21.44 -92.25 57.06
C LEU A 53 -20.71 -91.12 57.78
N LYS A 54 -20.68 -91.25 59.11
CA LYS A 54 -20.20 -90.26 60.08
C LYS A 54 -18.74 -89.87 59.77
N GLY A 55 -18.54 -88.71 59.13
CA GLY A 55 -17.24 -87.99 59.12
C GLY A 55 -16.51 -87.78 57.79
N LYS A 56 -17.15 -87.84 56.61
CA LYS A 56 -16.43 -87.68 55.33
C LYS A 56 -17.19 -86.89 54.26
N GLY A 57 -17.78 -85.75 54.62
CA GLY A 57 -18.43 -84.80 53.71
C GLY A 57 -18.17 -83.35 54.13
N TYR A 58 -18.25 -82.42 53.18
CA TYR A 58 -18.19 -80.98 53.49
C TYR A 58 -19.45 -80.57 54.27
N ASN A 59 -19.29 -79.71 55.28
CA ASN A 59 -20.43 -79.15 55.99
C ASN A 59 -21.26 -78.29 55.02
N ALA A 60 -22.56 -78.55 54.93
CA ALA A 60 -23.43 -77.80 54.02
C ALA A 60 -23.41 -76.30 54.35
N ASP A 61 -23.42 -75.95 55.64
CA ASP A 61 -23.44 -74.56 56.09
C ASP A 61 -22.17 -73.77 55.71
N ASP A 62 -20.99 -74.40 55.78
CA ASP A 62 -19.71 -73.77 55.38
C ASP A 62 -19.63 -73.57 53.86
N VAL A 63 -20.17 -74.52 53.09
CA VAL A 63 -20.21 -74.45 51.62
C VAL A 63 -21.19 -73.37 51.18
N ASP A 64 -22.37 -73.30 51.79
CA ASP A 64 -23.37 -72.26 51.48
C ASP A 64 -22.81 -70.86 51.80
N SER A 65 -22.09 -70.69 52.92
CA SER A 65 -21.41 -69.44 53.25
C SER A 65 -20.34 -69.08 52.20
N PHE A 66 -19.55 -70.05 51.73
CA PHE A 66 -18.56 -69.82 50.69
C PHE A 66 -19.20 -69.43 49.34
N ILE A 67 -20.30 -70.07 48.95
CA ILE A 67 -21.04 -69.74 47.72
C ILE A 67 -21.61 -68.32 47.79
N GLU A 68 -22.05 -67.85 48.96
CA GLU A 68 -22.46 -66.46 49.15
C GLU A 68 -21.28 -65.49 48.94
N HIS A 69 -20.10 -65.77 49.51
CA HIS A 69 -18.92 -64.93 49.29
C HIS A 69 -18.44 -64.92 47.83
N VAL A 70 -18.53 -66.06 47.12
CA VAL A 70 -18.23 -66.15 45.69
C VAL A 70 -19.25 -65.34 44.87
N ARG A 71 -20.53 -65.37 45.26
CA ARG A 71 -21.58 -64.55 44.65
C ARG A 71 -21.26 -63.06 44.80
N GLU A 72 -21.05 -62.59 46.02
CA GLU A 72 -20.73 -61.18 46.30
C GLU A 72 -19.49 -60.72 45.53
N SER A 73 -18.42 -61.54 45.54
CA SER A 73 -17.17 -61.24 44.81
C SER A 73 -17.37 -61.20 43.30
N PHE A 74 -18.21 -62.08 42.74
CA PHE A 74 -18.51 -62.11 41.31
C PHE A 74 -19.43 -60.96 40.89
N GLU A 75 -20.39 -60.57 41.73
CA GLU A 75 -21.21 -59.37 41.52
C GLU A 75 -20.35 -58.11 41.52
N GLU A 76 -19.44 -57.98 42.50
CA GLU A 76 -18.51 -56.85 42.57
C GLU A 76 -17.58 -56.82 41.34
N LEU A 77 -17.05 -57.98 40.92
CA LEU A 77 -16.23 -58.08 39.71
C LEU A 77 -17.01 -57.68 38.45
N ASN A 78 -18.25 -58.16 38.28
CA ASN A 78 -19.09 -57.79 37.13
C ASN A 78 -19.39 -56.29 37.12
N LYS A 79 -19.68 -55.71 38.29
CA LYS A 79 -19.86 -54.27 38.43
C LYS A 79 -18.60 -53.52 38.01
N GLN A 80 -17.42 -53.95 38.46
CA GLN A 80 -16.14 -53.34 38.06
C GLN A 80 -15.90 -53.44 36.55
N VAL A 81 -16.23 -54.58 35.91
CA VAL A 81 -16.08 -54.74 34.46
C VAL A 81 -16.98 -53.78 33.70
N VAL A 82 -18.23 -53.60 34.14
CA VAL A 82 -19.16 -52.62 33.55
C VAL A 82 -18.63 -51.20 33.74
N ASP A 83 -18.26 -50.82 34.97
CA ASP A 83 -17.73 -49.49 35.30
C ASP A 83 -16.43 -49.18 34.50
N GLN A 84 -15.58 -50.17 34.28
CA GLN A 84 -14.38 -50.06 33.44
C GLN A 84 -14.73 -49.88 31.96
N GLY A 85 -15.75 -50.59 31.46
CA GLY A 85 -16.25 -50.43 30.10
C GLY A 85 -16.71 -49.00 29.81
N GLU A 86 -17.51 -48.43 30.71
CA GLU A 86 -17.97 -47.03 30.62
C GLU A 86 -16.81 -46.03 30.64
N GLN A 87 -15.79 -46.25 31.49
CA GLN A 87 -14.59 -45.42 31.54
C GLN A 87 -13.77 -45.51 30.24
N ILE A 88 -13.63 -46.70 29.67
CA ILE A 88 -12.92 -46.90 28.40
C ILE A 88 -13.65 -46.17 27.27
N GLU A 89 -14.98 -46.28 27.20
CA GLU A 89 -15.76 -45.58 26.19
C GLU A 89 -15.60 -44.06 26.32
N LYS A 90 -15.70 -43.52 27.54
CA LYS A 90 -15.50 -42.10 27.83
C LYS A 90 -14.11 -41.63 27.41
N LEU A 91 -13.05 -42.32 27.86
CA LEU A 91 -11.67 -41.98 27.53
C LEU A 91 -11.40 -42.08 26.02
N THR A 92 -12.00 -43.06 25.35
CA THR A 92 -11.89 -43.22 23.89
C THR A 92 -12.57 -42.06 23.16
N GLY A 93 -13.74 -41.61 23.65
CA GLY A 93 -14.44 -40.44 23.15
C GLY A 93 -13.62 -39.16 23.30
N GLU A 94 -13.07 -38.91 24.50
CA GLU A 94 -12.22 -37.76 24.79
C GLU A 94 -10.93 -37.77 23.96
N LYS A 95 -10.30 -38.95 23.84
CA LYS A 95 -9.13 -39.17 22.97
C LYS A 95 -9.47 -38.77 21.55
N ARG A 96 -10.55 -39.30 20.96
CA ARG A 96 -10.97 -38.95 19.59
C ARG A 96 -11.17 -37.43 19.42
N GLN A 97 -11.85 -36.78 20.35
CA GLN A 97 -12.04 -35.32 20.31
C GLN A 97 -10.72 -34.55 20.39
N ALA A 98 -9.78 -35.00 21.23
CA ALA A 98 -8.46 -34.38 21.33
C ALA A 98 -7.67 -34.53 20.02
N TYR A 99 -7.71 -35.70 19.37
CA TYR A 99 -7.06 -35.91 18.08
C TYR A 99 -7.64 -35.02 16.97
N GLU A 100 -8.96 -34.85 16.91
CA GLU A 100 -9.60 -33.93 15.95
C GLU A 100 -9.16 -32.48 16.18
N LYS A 101 -9.10 -32.03 17.45
CA LYS A 101 -8.62 -30.68 17.78
C LYS A 101 -7.17 -30.49 17.36
N VAL A 102 -6.30 -31.45 17.64
CA VAL A 102 -4.88 -31.41 17.23
C VAL A 102 -4.75 -31.36 15.72
N LYS A 103 -5.56 -32.14 14.99
CA LYS A 103 -5.56 -32.13 13.53
C LYS A 103 -5.94 -30.75 12.99
N VAL A 104 -7.06 -30.18 13.44
CA VAL A 104 -7.50 -28.84 13.01
C VAL A 104 -6.45 -27.77 13.34
N LEU A 105 -5.79 -27.87 14.49
CA LEU A 105 -4.72 -26.94 14.88
C LEU A 105 -3.49 -27.10 13.99
N ALA A 106 -3.11 -28.32 13.64
CA ALA A 106 -2.01 -28.60 12.71
C ALA A 106 -2.31 -28.04 11.32
N ASP A 107 -3.50 -28.29 10.78
CA ASP A 107 -3.95 -27.81 9.48
C ASP A 107 -3.92 -26.27 9.43
N LYS A 108 -4.44 -25.60 10.47
CA LYS A 108 -4.39 -24.13 10.58
C LYS A 108 -2.97 -23.59 10.69
N THR A 109 -2.08 -24.31 11.36
CA THR A 109 -0.67 -23.91 11.49
C THR A 109 0.04 -23.97 10.13
N GLU A 110 -0.25 -24.99 9.32
CA GLU A 110 0.27 -25.09 7.96
C GLU A 110 -0.29 -24.00 7.06
N GLU A 111 -1.59 -23.71 7.17
CA GLU A 111 -2.24 -22.60 6.45
C GLU A 111 -1.58 -21.25 6.78
N TYR A 112 -1.37 -20.95 8.07
CA TYR A 112 -0.72 -19.70 8.48
C TYR A 112 0.73 -19.61 7.99
N ARG A 113 1.46 -20.74 7.94
CA ARG A 113 2.82 -20.75 7.35
C ARG A 113 2.80 -20.46 5.85
N ALA A 114 1.86 -21.05 5.12
CA ALA A 114 1.70 -20.77 3.69
C ALA A 114 1.33 -19.30 3.43
N GLN A 115 0.41 -18.73 4.24
CA GLN A 115 0.05 -17.32 4.17
C GLN A 115 1.24 -16.41 4.51
N GLU A 116 2.05 -16.77 5.51
CA GLU A 116 3.26 -16.01 5.86
C GLU A 116 4.25 -15.95 4.68
N ASP A 117 4.44 -17.06 3.97
CA ASP A 117 5.31 -17.11 2.80
C ASP A 117 4.73 -16.31 1.62
N GLU A 118 3.42 -16.35 1.41
CA GLU A 118 2.74 -15.50 0.43
C GLU A 118 2.93 -14.02 0.75
N ILE A 119 2.75 -13.62 2.01
CA ILE A 119 2.94 -12.24 2.47
C ILE A 119 4.41 -11.80 2.28
N LYS A 120 5.38 -12.65 2.61
CA LYS A 120 6.80 -12.37 2.36
C LYS A 120 7.07 -12.14 0.88
N ASN A 121 6.52 -12.98 0.01
CA ASN A 121 6.67 -12.84 -1.44
C ASN A 121 6.00 -11.56 -1.96
N ALA A 122 4.81 -11.22 -1.45
CA ALA A 122 4.12 -9.98 -1.76
C ALA A 122 4.90 -8.74 -1.28
N LEU A 123 5.54 -8.80 -0.11
CA LEU A 123 6.36 -7.71 0.40
C LEU A 123 7.61 -7.48 -0.47
N ILE A 124 8.27 -8.57 -0.88
CA ILE A 124 9.43 -8.49 -1.79
C ILE A 124 9.02 -7.92 -3.15
N SER A 125 7.86 -8.32 -3.69
CA SER A 125 7.37 -7.80 -4.97
C SER A 125 6.99 -6.33 -4.87
N ALA A 126 6.32 -5.92 -3.79
CA ALA A 126 5.99 -4.53 -3.50
C ALA A 126 7.24 -3.66 -3.35
N GLN A 127 8.28 -4.15 -2.64
CA GLN A 127 9.55 -3.44 -2.53
C GLN A 127 10.22 -3.28 -3.89
N LYS A 128 10.31 -4.36 -4.68
CA LYS A 128 10.89 -4.29 -6.04
C LYS A 128 10.13 -3.33 -6.94
N LEU A 129 8.81 -3.32 -6.86
CA LEU A 129 7.95 -2.40 -7.60
C LEU A 129 8.18 -0.95 -7.16
N GLY A 130 8.29 -0.71 -5.85
CA GLY A 130 8.62 0.60 -5.29
C GLY A 130 9.98 1.10 -5.77
N ASP A 131 11.02 0.26 -5.68
CA ASP A 131 12.37 0.57 -6.14
C ASP A 131 12.41 0.85 -7.65
N ALA A 132 11.68 0.06 -8.45
CA ALA A 132 11.55 0.28 -9.89
C ALA A 132 10.85 1.60 -10.20
N SER A 133 9.75 1.91 -9.51
CA SER A 133 8.98 3.15 -9.68
C SER A 133 9.82 4.38 -9.33
N VAL A 134 10.54 4.34 -8.19
CA VAL A 134 11.45 5.43 -7.79
C VAL A 134 12.58 5.62 -8.80
N ARG A 135 13.17 4.53 -9.31
CA ARG A 135 14.22 4.60 -10.34
C ARG A 135 13.69 5.21 -11.63
N GLU A 136 12.51 4.79 -12.08
CA GLU A 136 11.88 5.31 -13.28
C GLU A 136 11.54 6.80 -13.15
N ALA A 137 10.97 7.20 -12.01
CA ALA A 137 10.66 8.60 -11.71
C ALA A 137 11.93 9.47 -11.69
N ARG A 138 13.01 9.00 -11.05
CA ARG A 138 14.31 9.69 -11.05
C ARG A 138 14.88 9.82 -12.46
N HIS A 139 14.81 8.77 -13.26
CA HIS A 139 15.29 8.81 -14.64
C HIS A 139 14.48 9.81 -15.49
N LYS A 140 13.15 9.80 -15.37
CA LYS A 140 12.27 10.77 -16.05
C LYS A 140 12.58 12.20 -15.61
N ALA A 141 12.76 12.44 -14.31
CA ALA A 141 13.13 13.74 -13.77
C ALA A 141 14.48 14.22 -14.33
N GLU A 142 15.48 13.34 -14.39
CA GLU A 142 16.79 13.67 -14.96
C GLU A 142 16.70 14.05 -16.45
N ILE A 143 15.89 13.33 -17.24
CA ILE A 143 15.63 13.67 -18.64
C ILE A 143 14.98 15.06 -18.75
N ILE A 144 13.95 15.34 -17.94
CA ILE A 144 13.26 16.63 -17.94
C ILE A 144 14.22 17.77 -17.60
N VAL A 145 15.04 17.61 -16.57
CA VAL A 145 16.03 18.63 -16.18
C VAL A 145 17.06 18.85 -17.28
N LYS A 146 17.56 17.79 -17.90
CA LYS A 146 18.51 17.90 -19.03
C LYS A 146 17.88 18.59 -20.24
N ASP A 147 16.67 18.21 -20.61
CA ASP A 147 15.95 18.83 -21.73
C ASP A 147 15.64 20.30 -21.47
N ALA A 148 15.17 20.63 -20.26
CA ALA A 148 14.96 22.01 -19.83
C ALA A 148 16.26 22.82 -19.86
N GLY A 149 17.38 22.25 -19.40
CA GLY A 149 18.70 22.88 -19.47
C GLY A 149 19.15 23.16 -20.90
N ILE A 150 18.98 22.20 -21.82
CA ILE A 150 19.31 22.39 -23.24
C ILE A 150 18.44 23.47 -23.87
N LYS A 151 17.13 23.48 -23.57
CA LYS A 151 16.20 24.50 -24.07
C LYS A 151 16.56 25.89 -23.54
N ALA A 152 16.83 26.00 -22.23
CA ALA A 152 17.24 27.26 -21.61
C ALA A 152 18.54 27.80 -22.22
N GLN A 153 19.54 26.93 -22.43
CA GLN A 153 20.80 27.34 -23.08
C GLN A 153 20.56 27.83 -24.51
N ARG A 154 19.75 27.11 -25.30
CA ARG A 154 19.41 27.53 -26.67
C ARG A 154 18.70 28.88 -26.69
N MET A 155 17.79 29.12 -25.74
CA MET A 155 17.10 30.40 -25.62
C MET A 155 18.09 31.52 -25.26
N ALA A 156 18.97 31.29 -24.29
CA ALA A 156 19.99 32.27 -23.92
C ALA A 156 20.90 32.63 -25.10
N ASP A 157 21.40 31.61 -25.83
CA ASP A 157 22.23 31.81 -27.01
C ASP A 157 21.49 32.60 -28.12
N ASP A 158 20.19 32.34 -28.31
CA ASP A 158 19.36 33.07 -29.27
C ASP A 158 19.13 34.52 -28.86
N TYR A 159 18.81 34.77 -27.59
CA TYR A 159 18.68 36.13 -27.05
C TYR A 159 19.99 36.92 -27.15
N ASP A 160 21.14 36.29 -26.88
CA ASP A 160 22.45 36.95 -27.02
C ASP A 160 22.73 37.34 -28.48
N ARG A 161 22.37 36.49 -29.44
CA ARG A 161 22.45 36.81 -30.88
C ARG A 161 21.53 37.96 -31.26
N GLN A 162 20.28 37.93 -30.80
CA GLN A 162 19.32 39.02 -31.03
C GLN A 162 19.82 40.33 -30.42
N LEU A 163 20.37 40.30 -29.20
CA LEU A 163 20.91 41.47 -28.52
C LEU A 163 22.13 42.03 -29.25
N ALA A 164 23.02 41.18 -29.74
CA ALA A 164 24.15 41.59 -30.57
C ALA A 164 23.66 42.28 -31.86
N GLY A 165 22.70 41.68 -32.56
CA GLY A 165 22.08 42.27 -33.76
C GLY A 165 21.44 43.63 -33.48
N LYS A 166 20.69 43.76 -32.38
CA LYS A 166 20.06 45.03 -31.98
C LYS A 166 21.08 46.10 -31.60
N LYS A 167 22.18 45.73 -30.94
CA LYS A 167 23.29 46.65 -30.66
C LYS A 167 23.98 47.14 -31.93
N ASP A 168 24.11 46.27 -32.94
CA ASP A 168 24.67 46.64 -34.24
C ASP A 168 23.73 47.57 -35.03
N GLU A 169 22.42 47.28 -35.05
CA GLU A 169 21.39 48.16 -35.63
C GLU A 169 21.41 49.55 -34.97
N LEU A 170 21.46 49.61 -33.64
CA LEU A 170 21.53 50.86 -32.89
C LEU A 170 22.78 51.67 -33.28
N ARG A 171 23.95 51.02 -33.37
CA ARG A 171 25.20 51.69 -33.79
C ARG A 171 25.10 52.25 -35.20
N LYS A 172 24.48 51.52 -36.14
CA LYS A 172 24.25 52.01 -37.52
C LYS A 172 23.34 53.23 -37.52
N LEU A 173 22.22 53.18 -36.80
CA LEU A 173 21.27 54.30 -36.72
C LEU A 173 21.91 55.54 -36.08
N GLN A 174 22.70 55.38 -35.02
CA GLN A 174 23.44 56.48 -34.40
C GLN A 174 24.42 57.14 -35.38
N LYS A 175 25.09 56.34 -36.22
CA LYS A 175 25.96 56.84 -37.28
C LYS A 175 25.15 57.60 -38.34
N GLU A 176 24.05 57.05 -38.82
CA GLU A 176 23.17 57.71 -39.80
C GLU A 176 22.63 59.05 -39.27
N VAL A 177 22.24 59.12 -38.00
CA VAL A 177 21.80 60.37 -37.36
C VAL A 177 22.94 61.39 -37.30
N SER A 178 24.17 60.94 -37.01
CA SER A 178 25.35 61.81 -36.97
C SER A 178 25.71 62.32 -38.36
N ASP A 179 25.67 61.45 -39.37
CA ASP A 179 25.93 61.79 -40.78
C ASP A 179 24.86 62.75 -41.32
N PHE A 180 23.58 62.53 -40.97
CA PHE A 180 22.49 63.45 -41.30
C PHE A 180 22.70 64.84 -40.68
N LYS A 181 23.07 64.89 -39.39
CA LYS A 181 23.37 66.15 -38.70
C LYS A 181 24.54 66.88 -39.36
N ALA A 182 25.61 66.17 -39.71
CA ALA A 182 26.76 66.75 -40.39
C ALA A 182 26.38 67.31 -41.77
N LYS A 183 25.59 66.56 -42.54
CA LYS A 183 25.08 66.98 -43.85
C LYS A 183 24.19 68.21 -43.74
N LEU A 184 23.29 68.24 -42.76
CA LEU A 184 22.39 69.37 -42.52
C LEU A 184 23.18 70.64 -42.13
N LEU A 185 24.16 70.52 -41.23
CA LEU A 185 25.04 71.62 -40.87
C LEU A 185 25.87 72.13 -42.06
N SER A 186 26.32 71.24 -42.94
CA SER A 186 27.03 71.62 -44.17
C SER A 186 26.15 72.48 -45.06
N ILE A 187 24.92 72.05 -45.33
CA ILE A 187 23.94 72.79 -46.15
C ILE A 187 23.68 74.18 -45.53
N TYR A 188 23.44 74.27 -44.22
CA TYR A 188 23.22 75.55 -43.57
C TYR A 188 24.41 76.51 -43.69
N LYS A 189 25.65 76.01 -43.55
CA LYS A 189 26.85 76.84 -43.74
C LYS A 189 26.97 77.34 -45.17
N GLU A 190 26.67 76.48 -46.13
CA GLU A 190 26.67 76.83 -47.56
C GLU A 190 25.66 77.95 -47.84
N HIS A 191 24.45 77.85 -47.27
CA HIS A 191 23.43 78.89 -47.36
C HIS A 191 23.84 80.20 -46.69
N LEU A 192 24.45 80.16 -45.49
CA LEU A 192 24.94 81.37 -44.81
C LEU A 192 26.02 82.08 -45.64
N THR A 193 26.94 81.31 -46.21
CA THR A 193 27.99 81.87 -47.08
C THR A 193 27.39 82.53 -48.33
N ALA A 194 26.35 81.92 -48.90
CA ALA A 194 25.62 82.50 -50.03
C ALA A 194 24.88 83.78 -49.64
N ILE A 195 24.31 83.87 -48.43
CA ILE A 195 23.64 85.08 -47.91
C ILE A 195 24.64 86.20 -47.65
N ASP A 196 25.78 85.92 -47.01
CA ASP A 196 26.83 86.93 -46.76
C ASP A 196 27.43 87.49 -48.06
N ALA A 197 27.41 86.70 -49.14
CA ALA A 197 27.83 87.16 -50.47
C ALA A 197 26.82 88.10 -51.14
N ILE A 198 25.60 88.25 -50.60
CA ILE A 198 24.62 89.24 -51.07
C ILE A 198 24.98 90.59 -50.41
N PRO A 199 25.32 91.63 -51.21
CA PRO A 199 25.76 92.90 -50.66
C PRO A 199 24.66 93.54 -49.79
N SER A 200 24.94 93.70 -48.49
CA SER A 200 24.06 94.40 -47.57
C SER A 200 24.10 95.90 -47.84
N TYR A 201 22.97 96.46 -48.28
CA TYR A 201 22.74 97.90 -48.25
C TYR A 201 22.41 98.29 -46.80
N LYS A 202 23.37 98.91 -46.12
CA LYS A 202 23.19 99.51 -44.79
C LYS A 202 22.78 100.97 -45.02
N PRO A 203 21.52 101.37 -44.80
CA PRO A 203 21.17 102.79 -44.82
C PRO A 203 21.69 103.42 -43.51
N GLU A 204 22.55 104.43 -43.66
CA GLU A 204 22.97 105.34 -42.60
C GLU A 204 21.85 106.40 -42.36
N PRO A 205 21.66 106.93 -41.13
CA PRO A 205 20.40 107.51 -40.68
C PRO A 205 20.37 109.05 -40.73
N GLU A 206 19.24 109.65 -41.15
CA GLU A 206 18.84 111.05 -40.87
C GLU A 206 17.29 111.19 -40.92
N PRO A 207 16.64 112.28 -40.42
CA PRO A 207 16.11 112.47 -39.06
C PRO A 207 14.56 112.58 -39.01
N VAL A 208 14.01 112.58 -37.79
CA VAL A 208 12.56 112.47 -37.41
C VAL A 208 11.74 113.78 -37.65
N PRO A 209 10.40 113.70 -37.85
CA PRO A 209 9.50 114.07 -36.74
C PRO A 209 8.18 113.26 -36.61
N GLU A 210 7.94 112.78 -35.38
CA GLU A 210 6.75 112.95 -34.52
C GLU A 210 5.32 113.00 -35.13
N LYS A 211 4.50 111.94 -34.92
CA LYS A 211 3.48 111.83 -33.83
C LYS A 211 2.51 110.64 -34.02
N GLU A 212 2.38 109.91 -32.92
CA GLU A 212 1.44 108.84 -32.50
C GLU A 212 -0.06 109.26 -32.50
N PRO A 213 -1.08 108.35 -32.40
CA PRO A 213 -1.21 107.31 -31.34
C PRO A 213 -1.71 105.89 -31.72
N VAL A 214 -1.09 104.90 -31.04
CA VAL A 214 -1.59 103.69 -30.30
C VAL A 214 -3.03 103.17 -30.52
N PRO A 215 -3.39 101.89 -30.20
CA PRO A 215 -2.71 100.92 -29.31
C PRO A 215 -2.62 99.45 -29.84
N HIS A 216 -1.60 98.66 -29.53
CA HIS A 216 -1.29 97.97 -28.25
C HIS A 216 -2.21 96.78 -27.92
N ALA A 217 -1.62 95.59 -27.99
CA ALA A 217 -1.88 94.34 -27.24
C ALA A 217 -1.36 93.19 -28.14
N GLY A 218 -0.26 92.50 -27.85
CA GLY A 218 -0.05 91.81 -26.58
C GLY A 218 -1.07 90.69 -26.49
N GLU A 219 -0.71 89.47 -26.93
CA GLU A 219 -0.70 88.29 -26.07
C GLU A 219 -0.41 87.00 -26.87
N SER A 220 0.49 86.19 -26.30
CA SER A 220 0.35 84.74 -26.16
C SER A 220 0.47 83.79 -27.35
N ARG A 221 1.58 83.03 -27.30
CA ARG A 221 1.69 81.55 -27.28
C ARG A 221 0.73 80.73 -28.16
N PRO A 222 1.25 79.72 -28.89
CA PRO A 222 0.39 78.72 -29.52
C PRO A 222 -0.20 77.82 -28.43
N ASP A 223 -1.52 77.90 -28.26
CA ASP A 223 -2.32 76.92 -27.55
C ASP A 223 -2.24 75.56 -28.27
N ALA A 224 -1.96 74.54 -27.47
CA ALA A 224 -2.21 73.17 -27.81
C ALA A 224 -3.72 72.96 -28.00
N GLN A 225 -4.12 72.31 -29.08
CA GLN A 225 -5.36 71.54 -29.06
C GLN A 225 -5.13 70.11 -29.58
N PRO A 226 -5.75 69.13 -28.90
CA PRO A 226 -5.60 67.71 -29.18
C PRO A 226 -6.62 67.31 -30.26
N VAL A 227 -6.20 66.49 -31.21
CA VAL A 227 -7.13 65.80 -32.10
C VAL A 227 -7.56 64.48 -31.46
N ASN A 228 -8.82 64.53 -31.05
CA ASN A 228 -9.80 63.50 -30.74
C ASN A 228 -9.45 62.02 -30.91
N ALA A 229 -9.82 61.31 -29.84
CA ALA A 229 -10.23 59.93 -29.82
C ALA A 229 -11.66 59.76 -30.36
N GLU A 230 -11.83 58.73 -31.18
CA GLU A 230 -13.04 57.96 -31.47
C GLU A 230 -12.51 56.51 -31.63
N LYS A 231 -13.10 55.41 -31.18
CA LYS A 231 -14.34 55.05 -30.47
C LYS A 231 -14.22 53.51 -30.24
N GLU A 232 -15.14 52.94 -29.47
CA GLU A 232 -15.53 51.51 -29.44
C GLU A 232 -14.95 50.63 -28.32
N GLU A 233 -15.53 50.80 -27.12
CA GLU A 233 -16.43 49.84 -26.49
C GLU A 233 -16.51 48.43 -27.12
N SER A 234 -16.08 47.40 -26.37
CA SER A 234 -16.97 46.30 -25.98
C SER A 234 -16.31 45.37 -24.96
N ALA A 235 -17.13 44.94 -24.01
CA ALA A 235 -16.81 44.15 -22.83
C ALA A 235 -16.50 42.67 -23.14
N SER A 236 -15.68 42.04 -22.30
CA SER A 236 -15.94 40.65 -21.89
C SER A 236 -15.22 40.29 -20.58
N ALA A 237 -16.06 40.01 -19.59
CA ALA A 237 -15.97 38.95 -18.58
C ALA A 237 -14.67 38.76 -17.77
N VAL A 238 -14.80 39.14 -16.50
CA VAL A 238 -14.12 38.59 -15.33
C VAL A 238 -14.28 37.07 -15.29
N ASP A 239 -13.18 36.33 -15.42
CA ASP A 239 -13.11 34.92 -15.03
C ASP A 239 -12.36 34.80 -13.70
N LYS A 240 -13.02 34.15 -12.73
CA LYS A 240 -12.51 33.98 -11.38
C LYS A 240 -11.42 32.92 -11.40
N GLY A 241 -10.24 33.29 -10.91
CA GLY A 241 -9.12 32.38 -10.72
C GLY A 241 -9.55 31.11 -9.98
N HIS A 242 -9.38 29.98 -10.65
CA HIS A 242 -9.40 28.65 -10.06
C HIS A 242 -7.93 28.31 -9.73
N ASP A 243 -7.55 28.50 -8.48
CA ASP A 243 -6.26 28.06 -7.94
C ASP A 243 -6.26 26.51 -7.86
N PRO A 244 -5.33 25.78 -8.51
CA PRO A 244 -5.32 24.32 -8.46
C PRO A 244 -4.48 23.76 -7.29
N LEU A 245 -4.22 24.54 -6.23
CA LEU A 245 -3.30 24.15 -5.15
C LEU A 245 -3.84 24.37 -3.72
N SER A 246 -5.11 24.04 -3.49
CA SER A 246 -5.61 23.76 -2.15
C SER A 246 -6.03 22.30 -2.04
N ALA A 247 -5.03 21.42 -2.01
CA ALA A 247 -5.21 20.07 -1.52
C ALA A 247 -5.40 20.15 -0.01
N GLU A 248 -6.63 19.87 0.45
CA GLU A 248 -6.91 19.61 1.85
C GLU A 248 -6.04 18.43 2.30
N ILE A 249 -4.99 18.73 3.04
CA ILE A 249 -4.29 17.76 3.86
C ILE A 249 -5.23 17.48 5.03
N SER A 250 -5.97 16.37 4.94
CA SER A 250 -6.69 15.82 6.08
C SER A 250 -5.66 15.45 7.15
N TYR A 251 -5.67 16.20 8.25
CA TYR A 251 -4.93 15.82 9.44
C TYR A 251 -5.47 14.49 9.95
N PHE A 252 -4.57 13.50 9.99
CA PHE A 252 -4.74 12.24 10.66
C PHE A 252 -4.84 12.55 12.16
N ASP A 253 -6.04 12.43 12.72
CA ASP A 253 -6.31 12.56 14.15
C ASP A 253 -5.85 11.27 14.85
N ASP A 254 -4.58 11.28 15.29
CA ASP A 254 -4.03 10.28 16.21
C ASP A 254 -3.92 10.93 17.59
N GLY A 255 -4.94 10.71 18.41
CA GLY A 255 -5.09 11.28 19.73
C GLY A 255 -5.95 10.39 20.61
N GLY A 256 -5.37 9.26 21.05
CA GLY A 256 -5.97 8.43 22.09
C GLY A 256 -6.13 9.21 23.40
N ALA A 257 -7.33 9.17 23.98
CA ALA A 257 -7.59 9.32 25.41
C ALA A 257 -9.04 8.92 25.77
N GLU A 258 -9.12 7.89 26.62
CA GLU A 258 -10.17 7.59 27.62
C GLU A 258 -11.48 6.87 27.21
N GLY A 259 -11.71 5.75 27.93
CA GLY A 259 -12.88 4.88 27.88
C GLY A 259 -12.56 3.49 28.42
#